data_AF-A0A9X2NMT1-F1
#
_entry.id   AF-A0A9X2NMT1-F1
#
_cell.length_a   1.000
_cell.length_b   1.000
_cell.length_c   1.000
_cell.angle_alpha   90.00
_cell.angle_beta   90.00
_cell.angle_gamma   90.00
#
_symmetry.space_group_name_H-M   'P 1'
#
loop_
_entity.id
_entity.type
_entity.pdbx_description
1 polymer ?
#
loop_
_entity_poly.entity_id
_entity_poly.type
_entity_poly.pdbx_seq_one_letter_code
_entity_poly.pdbx_strand_id
1 'polypeptide(L)' 'MEKIIFGTGLKTGGVFWDSKYIKEIHCRSTIPPSIIGFNNEVYNNATLYVPKGCNEAYHTAIMWREFKTIVEE' A
#
# COMPACT_ATOMS: atom_id res chain seq x y z
N MET A 1 2.87 10.91 -13.63
CA MET A 1 3.54 10.35 -12.44
C MET A 1 2.49 10.34 -11.34
N GLU A 2 1.99 9.17 -10.93
CA GLU A 2 0.92 9.06 -9.92
C GLU A 2 1.48 8.32 -8.70
N LYS A 3 1.87 9.11 -7.70
CA LYS A 3 2.43 8.69 -6.41
C LYS A 3 1.43 9.01 -5.31
N ILE A 4 1.29 8.12 -4.35
CA ILE A 4 0.46 8.33 -3.15
C ILE A 4 1.31 8.16 -1.89
N ILE A 5 1.03 8.97 -0.88
CA ILE A 5 1.68 8.88 0.44
C ILE A 5 0.59 8.74 1.49
N PHE A 6 0.66 7.67 2.28
CA PHE A 6 -0.13 7.52 3.49
C PHE A 6 0.71 7.89 4.70
N GLY A 7 0.24 8.90 5.44
CA GLY A 7 0.89 9.34 6.68
C GLY A 7 0.75 8.32 7.81
N THR A 8 1.53 8.49 8.86
CA THR A 8 1.59 7.62 10.05
C THR A 8 0.27 7.56 10.84
N GLY A 9 -0.60 8.56 10.69
CA GLY A 9 -1.89 8.63 11.38
C GLY A 9 -3.06 7.93 10.67
N LEU A 10 -2.84 7.39 9.46
CA LEU A 10 -3.91 6.75 8.70
C LEU A 10 -4.28 5.40 9.34
N LYS A 11 -5.49 5.32 9.90
CA LYS A 11 -6.05 4.08 10.47
C LYS A 11 -6.96 3.36 9.50
N THR A 12 -7.75 4.13 8.76
CA THR A 12 -8.66 3.64 7.72
C THR A 12 -8.51 4.50 6.46
N GLY A 13 -8.57 3.88 5.28
CA GLY A 13 -8.38 4.55 4.00
C GLY A 13 -9.45 4.17 2.97
N GLY A 14 -9.70 5.09 2.02
CA GLY A 14 -10.77 5.02 1.03
C GLY A 14 -10.59 3.99 -0.10
N VAL A 15 -11.53 4.04 -1.05
CA VAL A 15 -11.68 3.17 -2.22
C VAL A 15 -10.79 3.68 -3.37
N PHE A 16 -9.76 2.93 -3.80
CA PHE A 16 -8.85 3.33 -4.90
C PHE A 16 -9.10 2.56 -6.20
N TRP A 17 -10.36 2.31 -6.56
CA TRP A 17 -10.73 1.36 -7.62
C TRP A 17 -10.53 1.93 -9.03
N ASP A 18 -10.65 3.25 -9.21
CA ASP A 18 -10.43 3.92 -10.50
C ASP A 18 -8.97 4.37 -10.71
N SER A 19 -8.13 4.27 -9.68
CA SER A 19 -6.75 4.78 -9.69
C SER A 19 -5.75 3.79 -10.31
N LYS A 20 -6.02 3.35 -11.54
CA LYS A 20 -5.24 2.29 -12.22
C LYS A 20 -3.80 2.67 -12.61
N TYR A 21 -3.45 3.96 -12.61
CA TYR A 21 -2.15 4.43 -13.06
C TYR A 21 -1.17 4.73 -11.92
N ILE A 22 -1.54 4.47 -10.65
CA ILE A 22 -0.63 4.57 -9.51
C ILE A 22 0.55 3.62 -9.71
N LYS A 23 1.76 4.14 -9.54
CA LYS A 23 3.02 3.38 -9.64
C LYS A 23 3.79 3.27 -8.33
N GLU A 24 3.58 4.23 -7.42
CA GLU A 24 4.29 4.28 -6.14
C GLU A 24 3.32 4.57 -5.00
N ILE A 25 3.36 3.74 -3.96
CA ILE A 25 2.59 3.92 -2.73
C ILE A 25 3.57 3.89 -1.57
N HIS A 26 3.67 4.99 -0.84
CA HIS A 26 4.49 5.07 0.37
C HIS A 26 3.58 5.02 1.59
N CYS A 27 3.52 3.88 2.27
CA CYS A 27 2.80 3.75 3.53
C CYS A 27 3.76 3.92 4.69
N ARG A 28 3.63 5.02 5.43
CA ARG A 28 4.53 5.33 6.55
C ARG A 28 4.09 4.71 7.88
N SER A 29 2.98 3.96 7.88
CA SER A 29 2.46 3.33 9.10
C SER A 29 3.20 2.03 9.39
N THR A 30 3.60 1.80 10.64
CA THR A 30 4.17 0.51 11.07
C THR A 30 3.10 -0.57 11.23
N ILE A 31 1.83 -0.17 11.36
CA ILE A 31 0.67 -1.05 11.40
C ILE A 31 -0.13 -0.82 10.11
N PRO A 32 -0.32 -1.84 9.24
CA PRO A 32 -1.06 -1.67 8.00
C PRO A 32 -2.48 -1.09 8.24
N PRO A 33 -2.84 0.03 7.61
CA PRO A 33 -4.18 0.60 7.75
C PRO A 33 -5.24 -0.34 7.18
N SER A 34 -6.45 -0.34 7.74
CA SER A 34 -7.57 -1.04 7.11
C SER A 34 -8.08 -0.23 5.91
N ILE A 35 -7.95 -0.79 4.71
CA ILE A 35 -8.41 -0.17 3.46
C ILE A 35 -9.40 -1.11 2.76
N ILE A 36 -10.24 -0.53 1.90
CA ILE A 36 -11.16 -1.33 1.07
C ILE A 36 -10.41 -2.02 -0.07
N GLY A 37 -9.34 -1.40 -0.58
CA GLY A 37 -8.45 -1.98 -1.57
C GLY A 37 -8.16 -1.06 -2.76
N PHE A 38 -7.32 -1.56 -3.66
CA PHE A 38 -6.91 -0.91 -4.90
C PHE A 38 -7.46 -1.63 -6.13
N ASN A 39 -7.39 -0.97 -7.28
CA ASN A 39 -7.54 -1.64 -8.57
C ASN A 39 -6.51 -2.78 -8.72
N ASN A 40 -6.90 -3.87 -9.39
CA ASN A 40 -6.00 -5.00 -9.67
C ASN A 40 -4.72 -4.59 -10.41
N GLU A 41 -4.77 -3.60 -11.30
CA GLU A 41 -3.57 -3.11 -11.97
C GLU A 41 -2.57 -2.48 -11.00
N VAL A 42 -3.02 -1.86 -9.91
CA VAL A 42 -2.15 -1.26 -8.90
C VAL A 42 -1.43 -2.35 -8.13
N TYR A 43 -2.13 -3.40 -7.68
CA TYR A 43 -1.50 -4.55 -7.01
C TYR A 43 -0.42 -5.22 -7.85
N ASN A 44 -0.62 -5.26 -9.17
CA ASN A 44 0.30 -5.89 -10.11
C ASN A 44 1.48 -5.00 -10.51
N ASN A 45 1.29 -3.69 -10.59
CA ASN A 45 2.22 -2.78 -11.26
C ASN A 45 2.85 -1.72 -10.36
N ALA A 46 2.32 -1.49 -9.16
CA ALA A 46 2.86 -0.48 -8.24
C ALA A 46 3.85 -1.10 -7.25
N THR A 47 4.82 -0.29 -6.83
CA THR A 47 5.69 -0.62 -5.69
C THR A 47 5.09 -0.05 -4.41
N LEU A 48 4.90 -0.91 -3.42
CA LEU A 48 4.52 -0.53 -2.06
C LEU A 48 5.78 -0.36 -1.20
N TYR A 49 6.03 0.86 -0.76
CA TYR A 49 7.08 1.19 0.19
C TYR A 49 6.51 1.22 1.62
N VAL A 50 7.14 0.51 2.54
CA VAL A 50 6.72 0.36 3.94
C VAL A 50 7.88 0.66 4.90
N PRO A 51 7.65 0.95 6.18
CA PRO A 51 8.76 1.24 7.09
C PRO A 51 9.64 -0.01 7.32
N LYS A 52 10.93 0.20 7.54
CA LYS A 52 11.87 -0.88 7.92
C LYS A 52 11.35 -1.72 9.10
N GLY A 53 11.51 -3.03 8.99
CA GLY A 53 11.05 -4.00 9.98
C GLY A 53 9.54 -4.29 9.94
N CYS A 54 8.80 -3.78 8.95
CA CYS A 54 7.36 -3.99 8.82
C CYS A 54 6.98 -4.95 7.69
N ASN A 55 7.95 -5.54 6.97
CA ASN A 55 7.67 -6.44 5.84
C ASN A 55 6.66 -7.55 6.19
N GLU A 56 6.87 -8.28 7.28
CA GLU A 56 5.97 -9.36 7.71
C GLU A 56 4.53 -8.87 7.98
N ALA A 57 4.38 -7.70 8.60
CA ALA A 57 3.06 -7.12 8.88
C ALA A 57 2.29 -6.83 7.58
N TYR A 58 2.97 -6.31 6.56
CA TYR A 58 2.34 -6.01 5.27
C TYR A 58 2.10 -7.24 4.40
N HIS A 59 2.91 -8.29 4.52
CA HIS A 59 2.67 -9.58 3.85
C HIS A 59 1.56 -10.41 4.50
N THR A 60 1.18 -10.12 5.74
CA THR A 60 0.08 -10.80 6.43
C THR A 60 -1.24 -10.03 6.37
N ALA A 61 -1.19 -8.70 6.25
CA ALA A 61 -2.39 -7.87 6.24
C ALA A 61 -3.22 -8.00 4.96
N ILE A 62 -4.54 -8.08 5.14
CA ILE A 62 -5.53 -8.14 4.06
C ILE A 62 -5.39 -6.89 3.17
N MET A 63 -5.57 -7.04 1.85
CA MET A 63 -5.33 -6.05 0.79
C MET A 63 -3.85 -5.69 0.58
N TRP A 64 -3.05 -5.55 1.63
CA TRP A 64 -1.63 -5.21 1.51
C TRP A 64 -0.78 -6.36 0.99
N ARG A 65 -1.09 -7.59 1.39
CA ARG A 65 -0.41 -8.79 0.90
C ARG A 65 -0.61 -9.06 -0.60
N GLU A 66 -1.58 -8.39 -1.23
CA GLU A 66 -1.90 -8.59 -2.65
C GLU A 66 -0.90 -7.86 -3.57
N PHE A 67 -0.08 -6.95 -3.02
CA PHE A 67 0.98 -6.28 -3.78
C PHE A 67 2.10 -7.26 -4.18
N LYS A 68 2.44 -7.27 -5.47
CA LYS A 68 3.54 -8.09 -6.00
C LYS A 68 4.93 -7.57 -5.63
N THR A 69 5.04 -6.30 -5.25
CA THR A 69 6.32 -5.68 -4.91
C THR A 69 6.16 -4.83 -3.67
N ILE A 70 6.78 -5.29 -2.57
CA ILE A 70 6.83 -4.60 -1.29
C ILE A 70 8.31 -4.36 -0.95
N VAL A 71 8.67 -3.12 -0.65
CA VAL A 71 10.04 -2.68 -0.35
C VAL A 71 10.04 -1.93 0.98
N GLU A 72 11.01 -2.20 1.83
CA GLU A 72 11.21 -1.42 3.06
C GLU A 72 12.03 -0.15 2.77
N GLU A 73 11.60 1.01 3.31
CA GLU A 73 12.31 2.30 3.24
C GLU A 73 12.56 2.94 4.61
#